data_AF-A0A3B8JIT9-F1
#
_entry.id   AF-A0A3B8JIT9-F1
#
_cell.length_a   1.000
_cell.length_b   1.000
_cell.length_c   1.000
_cell.angle_alpha   90.00
_cell.angle_beta   90.00
_cell.angle_gamma   90.00
#
_symmetry.space_group_name_H-M   'P 1'
#
loop_
_entity.id
_entity.type
_entity.pdbx_description
1 polymer ?
#
loop_
_entity_poly.entity_id
_entity_poly.type
_entity_poly.pdbx_seq_one_letter_code
_entity_poly.pdbx_strand_id
1 'polypeptide(L)'
;MVKPIGDRELALINLYAYWELELEPRRFYSKWDVTYEQMALICSRSPNTVRRWFQLGRYYTPASACDKRHLALMDFLLEHFEEISPQLLEQLCSRYRGSGRLR
;
A
#
# COMPACT_ATOMS: atom_id res chain seq x y z
N MET A 1 12.11 25.89 -4.72
CA MET A 1 11.33 26.35 -5.90
C MET A 1 9.98 25.65 -5.85
N VAL A 2 8.87 26.40 -5.81
CA VAL A 2 7.52 25.83 -5.74
C VAL A 2 7.08 25.44 -7.14
N LYS A 3 6.67 24.18 -7.34
CA LYS A 3 6.07 23.73 -8.61
C LYS A 3 4.55 23.91 -8.51
N PRO A 4 3.92 24.80 -9.30
CA PRO A 4 2.47 24.98 -9.26
C PRO A 4 1.75 23.72 -9.78
N ILE A 5 0.57 23.44 -9.21
CA ILE A 5 -0.35 22.39 -9.67
C ILE A 5 -1.18 22.97 -10.81
N GLY A 6 -1.08 22.38 -12.01
CA GLY A 6 -1.92 22.72 -13.15
C GLY A 6 -3.16 21.85 -13.22
N ASP A 7 -3.99 22.07 -14.25
CA ASP A 7 -5.25 21.35 -14.44
C ASP A 7 -5.05 19.83 -14.56
N ARG A 8 -3.95 19.41 -15.19
CA ARG A 8 -3.60 17.99 -15.34
C ARG A 8 -3.30 17.35 -13.98
N GLU A 9 -2.46 17.98 -13.16
CA GLU A 9 -2.16 17.48 -11.82
C GLU A 9 -3.39 17.52 -10.91
N LEU A 10 -4.23 18.56 -11.04
CA LEU A 10 -5.48 18.67 -10.30
C LEU A 10 -6.48 17.56 -10.67
N ALA A 11 -6.59 17.22 -11.95
CA ALA A 11 -7.41 16.10 -12.41
C ALA A 11 -6.95 14.77 -11.79
N LEU A 12 -5.63 14.54 -11.73
CA LEU A 12 -5.07 13.36 -11.06
C LEU A 12 -5.33 13.37 -9.55
N ILE A 13 -5.18 14.52 -8.88
CA ILE A 13 -5.48 14.67 -7.45
C ILE A 13 -6.95 14.35 -7.18
N ASN A 14 -7.86 14.89 -8.00
CA ASN A 14 -9.29 14.63 -7.86
C ASN A 14 -9.60 13.15 -8.09
N LEU A 15 -9.03 12.56 -9.14
CA LEU A 15 -9.18 11.13 -9.38
C LEU A 15 -8.71 10.35 -8.14
N TYR A 16 -7.51 10.62 -7.62
CA TYR A 16 -7.00 9.97 -6.41
C TYR A 16 -7.86 10.19 -5.16
N ALA A 17 -8.37 11.41 -4.95
CA ALA A 17 -9.15 11.78 -3.78
C ALA A 17 -10.53 11.11 -3.74
N TYR A 18 -11.15 10.92 -4.92
CA TYR A 18 -12.47 10.29 -5.07
C TYR A 18 -12.39 8.82 -5.49
N TRP A 19 -11.18 8.29 -5.71
CA TRP A 19 -11.01 6.89 -6.01
C TRP A 19 -11.31 6.05 -4.77
N GLU A 20 -12.32 5.19 -4.86
CA GLU A 20 -12.58 4.10 -3.92
C GLU A 20 -11.57 2.95 -4.11
N LEU A 21 -10.28 3.30 -4.12
CA LEU A 21 -9.20 2.31 -4.21
C LEU A 21 -9.01 1.68 -2.83
N GLU A 22 -9.84 0.67 -2.54
CA GLU A 22 -9.77 -0.16 -1.33
C GLU A 22 -9.59 -1.63 -1.69
N LEU A 23 -8.74 -2.32 -0.96
CA LEU A 23 -8.57 -3.76 -1.08
C LEU A 23 -8.66 -4.41 0.30
N GLU A 24 -9.58 -5.38 0.42
CA GLU A 24 -9.77 -6.11 1.67
C GLU A 24 -8.53 -6.96 2.01
N PRO A 25 -8.10 -6.98 3.29
CA PRO A 25 -6.93 -7.76 3.73
C PRO A 25 -6.95 -9.22 3.28
N ARG A 26 -8.12 -9.86 3.31
CA ARG A 26 -8.27 -11.27 2.90
C ARG A 26 -7.98 -11.47 1.41
N ARG A 27 -8.36 -10.51 0.55
CA ARG A 27 -8.08 -10.57 -0.88
C ARG A 27 -6.60 -10.38 -1.17
N PHE A 28 -5.98 -9.36 -0.57
CA PHE A 28 -4.54 -9.12 -0.71
C PHE A 28 -3.73 -10.32 -0.23
N TYR A 29 -4.05 -10.84 0.96
CA TYR A 29 -3.41 -12.03 1.54
C TYR A 29 -3.52 -13.24 0.61
N SER A 30 -4.71 -13.53 0.07
CA SER A 30 -4.91 -14.67 -0.83
C SER A 30 -4.18 -14.54 -2.17
N LYS A 31 -4.01 -13.30 -2.66
CA LYS A 31 -3.42 -13.05 -3.98
C LYS A 31 -1.89 -13.17 -3.95
N TRP A 32 -1.25 -12.64 -2.90
CA TRP A 32 0.20 -12.51 -2.83
C TRP A 32 0.90 -13.48 -1.89
N ASP A 33 0.15 -14.28 -1.12
CA ASP A 33 0.69 -15.23 -0.13
C ASP A 33 1.67 -14.58 0.88
N VAL A 34 1.37 -13.34 1.27
CA VAL A 34 2.17 -12.56 2.22
C VAL A 34 1.92 -12.95 3.66
N THR A 35 2.89 -12.72 4.54
CA THR A 35 2.70 -12.89 6.00
C THR A 35 1.96 -11.71 6.63
N TYR A 36 1.43 -11.91 7.85
CA TYR A 36 0.83 -10.81 8.61
C TYR A 36 1.84 -9.72 8.97
N GLU A 37 3.12 -10.08 9.13
CA GLU A 37 4.22 -9.14 9.36
C GLU A 37 4.47 -8.27 8.13
N GLN A 38 4.44 -8.85 6.91
CA GLN A 38 4.58 -8.08 5.68
C GLN A 38 3.39 -7.12 5.48
N MET A 39 2.16 -7.58 5.72
CA MET A 39 0.98 -6.71 5.69
C MET A 39 1.07 -5.60 6.74
N ALA A 40 1.61 -5.90 7.92
CA ALA A 40 1.81 -4.91 8.98
C ALA A 40 2.81 -3.83 8.55
N LEU A 41 3.89 -4.20 7.86
CA LEU A 41 4.84 -3.26 7.27
C LEU A 41 4.17 -2.35 6.22
N ILE A 42 3.41 -2.94 5.29
CA ILE A 42 2.72 -2.20 4.22
C ILE A 42 1.76 -1.15 4.81
N CYS A 43 0.98 -1.53 5.82
CA CYS A 43 -0.04 -0.66 6.41
C CYS A 43 0.47 0.20 7.58
N SER A 44 1.75 0.13 7.95
CA SER A 44 2.30 0.79 9.15
C SER A 44 1.54 0.45 10.43
N ARG A 45 1.23 -0.84 10.63
CA ARG A 45 0.50 -1.39 11.79
C ARG A 45 1.36 -2.36 12.58
N SER A 46 0.86 -2.77 13.75
CA SER A 46 1.44 -3.90 14.47
C SER A 46 0.96 -5.23 13.86
N PRO A 47 1.77 -6.31 13.88
CA PRO A 47 1.30 -7.64 13.48
C PRO A 47 0.08 -8.12 14.26
N ASN A 48 -0.05 -7.70 15.53
CA ASN A 48 -1.23 -7.99 16.34
C ASN A 48 -2.50 -7.31 15.81
N THR A 49 -2.40 -6.08 15.31
CA THR A 49 -3.51 -5.39 14.65
C THR A 49 -3.93 -6.15 13.40
N VAL A 50 -2.97 -6.55 12.56
CA VAL A 50 -3.25 -7.32 11.33
C VAL A 50 -3.92 -8.65 11.67
N ARG A 51 -3.41 -9.38 12.68
CA ARG A 51 -4.02 -10.66 13.11
C ARG A 51 -5.50 -10.51 13.47
N ARG A 52 -5.93 -9.38 14.07
CA ARG A 52 -7.34 -9.10 14.38
C ARG A 52 -8.23 -8.94 13.13
N TRP A 53 -7.67 -8.54 11.99
CA TRP A 53 -8.42 -8.45 10.72
C TRP A 53 -8.90 -9.81 10.22
N PHE A 54 -8.23 -10.88 10.63
CA PHE A 54 -8.51 -12.25 10.20
C PHE A 54 -9.25 -13.09 11.26
N GLN A 55 -9.34 -12.59 12.49
CA GLN A 55 -10.08 -13.22 13.58
C GLN A 55 -11.59 -13.18 13.37
N LEU A 56 -12.32 -13.94 14.19
CA LEU A 56 -13.78 -14.00 14.21
C LEU A 56 -14.32 -13.55 15.58
N GLY A 57 -15.60 -13.16 15.61
CA GLY A 57 -16.31 -12.81 16.84
C GLY A 57 -15.71 -11.58 17.55
N ARG A 58 -15.67 -11.60 18.89
CA ARG A 58 -15.30 -10.45 19.73
C ARG A 58 -13.88 -9.91 19.54
N TYR A 59 -13.00 -10.66 18.88
CA TYR A 59 -11.61 -10.26 18.62
C TYR A 59 -11.41 -9.75 17.19
N TYR A 60 -12.42 -9.88 16.33
CA TYR A 60 -12.40 -9.30 15.00
C TYR A 60 -12.37 -7.77 15.09
N THR A 61 -11.50 -7.17 14.30
CA THR A 61 -11.49 -5.73 14.08
C THR A 61 -11.31 -5.51 12.58
N PRO A 62 -12.18 -4.76 11.88
CA PRO A 62 -11.99 -4.50 10.46
C PRO A 62 -10.76 -3.61 10.22
N ALA A 63 -10.13 -3.79 9.04
CA ALA A 63 -9.13 -2.86 8.56
C ALA A 63 -9.77 -1.49 8.27
N SER A 64 -9.06 -0.40 8.59
CA SER A 64 -9.54 0.95 8.28
C SER A 64 -9.47 1.23 6.76
N ALA A 65 -10.20 2.24 6.29
CA ALA A 65 -10.11 2.69 4.90
C ALA A 65 -8.66 3.03 4.49
N CYS A 66 -7.87 3.59 5.41
CA CYS A 66 -6.46 3.87 5.18
C CYS A 66 -5.66 2.57 4.95
N ASP A 67 -5.86 1.55 5.79
CA ASP A 67 -5.19 0.26 5.66
C ASP A 67 -5.53 -0.40 4.31
N LYS A 68 -6.81 -0.39 3.93
CA LYS A 68 -7.27 -0.95 2.65
C LYS A 68 -6.71 -0.19 1.45
N ARG A 69 -6.56 1.13 1.54
CA ARG A 69 -5.91 1.95 0.50
C ARG A 69 -4.43 1.62 0.37
N HIS A 70 -3.71 1.44 1.48
CA HIS A 70 -2.32 0.98 1.45
C HIS A 70 -2.18 -0.39 0.77
N LEU A 71 -3.08 -1.33 1.09
CA LEU A 71 -3.10 -2.65 0.43
C LEU A 71 -3.38 -2.53 -1.06
N ALA A 72 -4.34 -1.72 -1.47
CA ALA A 72 -4.67 -1.54 -2.89
C ALA A 72 -3.56 -0.83 -3.67
N LEU A 73 -2.88 0.15 -3.07
CA LEU A 73 -1.72 0.79 -3.68
C LEU A 73 -0.56 -0.20 -3.83
N MET A 74 -0.30 -1.01 -2.81
CA MET A 74 0.74 -2.03 -2.90
C MET A 74 0.38 -3.12 -3.92
N ASP A 75 -0.89 -3.50 -4.00
CA ASP A 75 -1.41 -4.44 -5.01
C ASP A 75 -1.10 -3.96 -6.43
N PHE A 76 -1.42 -2.70 -6.72
CA PHE A 76 -1.12 -2.06 -8.00
C PHE A 76 0.40 -2.03 -8.30
N LEU A 77 1.21 -1.65 -7.31
CA LEU A 77 2.67 -1.60 -7.47
C LEU A 77 3.28 -2.98 -7.74
N LEU A 78 2.77 -4.03 -7.07
CA LEU A 78 3.24 -5.39 -7.26
C LEU A 78 2.77 -5.97 -8.61
N GLU A 79 1.54 -5.67 -9.05
CA GLU A 79 1.05 -6.09 -10.38
C GLU A 79 1.89 -5.51 -11.53
N HIS A 80 2.28 -4.25 -11.41
CA HIS A 80 3.00 -3.53 -12.45
C HIS A 80 4.50 -3.41 -12.17
N PHE A 81 5.04 -4.21 -11.25
CA PHE A 81 6.43 -4.05 -10.80
C PHE A 81 7.45 -4.07 -11.96
N GLU A 82 7.26 -5.00 -12.91
CA GLU A 82 8.12 -5.14 -14.09
C GLU A 82 7.95 -4.01 -15.13
N GLU A 83 6.86 -3.25 -15.05
CA GLU A 83 6.59 -2.09 -15.92
C GLU A 83 7.19 -0.80 -15.37
N ILE A 84 7.56 -0.76 -14.09
CA ILE A 84 8.19 0.40 -13.46
C ILE A 84 9.61 0.51 -14.02
N SER A 85 9.91 1.61 -14.71
CA SER A 85 11.26 1.81 -15.25
C SER A 85 12.30 1.83 -14.12
N PRO A 86 13.52 1.28 -14.35
CA PRO A 86 14.55 1.23 -13.31
C PRO A 86 14.87 2.60 -12.70
N GLN A 87 14.81 3.67 -13.50
CA GLN A 87 15.07 5.04 -13.05
C GLN A 87 13.98 5.54 -12.09
N LEU A 88 12.71 5.20 -12.36
CA LEU A 88 11.61 5.56 -11.44
C LEU A 88 11.68 4.71 -10.16
N LEU A 89 12.02 3.43 -10.28
CA LEU A 89 12.23 2.56 -9.12
C LEU A 89 13.38 3.09 -8.24
N GLU A 90 14.49 3.52 -8.84
CA GLU A 90 15.59 4.15 -8.11
C GLU A 90 15.14 5.44 -7.41
N GLN A 91 14.30 6.26 -8.05
CA GLN A 91 13.74 7.46 -7.40
C GLN A 91 12.82 7.12 -6.21
N LEU A 92 12.02 6.04 -6.32
CA LEU A 92 11.20 5.53 -5.21
C LEU A 92 12.08 5.01 -4.05
N CYS A 93 13.15 4.29 -4.37
CA CYS A 93 14.04 3.64 -3.40
C CYS A 93 15.13 4.56 -2.82
N SER A 94 15.57 5.59 -3.54
CA SER A 94 16.71 6.46 -3.16
C SER A 94 16.48 7.31 -1.91
N ARG A 95 15.22 7.40 -1.45
CA ARG A 95 14.87 8.01 -0.16
C ARG A 95 14.86 7.00 1.01
N TYR A 96 14.90 5.70 0.73
CA TYR A 96 14.93 4.65 1.75
C TYR A 96 16.38 4.36 2.19
N ARG A 97 17.03 5.32 2.88
CA ARG A 97 18.25 5.05 3.68
C ARG A 97 17.93 4.38 5.02
N GLY A 98 17.02 3.42 5.01
CA GLY A 98 16.62 2.63 6.17
C GLY A 98 16.95 1.17 5.94
N SER A 99 18.14 0.76 6.41
CA SER A 99 18.61 -0.61 6.66
C SER A 99 17.66 -1.74 6.21
N GLY A 100 17.87 -2.29 5.01
CA GLY A 100 17.27 -3.55 4.59
C GLY A 100 17.92 -4.03 3.31
N ARG A 101 18.86 -4.97 3.42
CA ARG A 101 19.47 -5.64 2.27
C ARG A 101 18.36 -6.32 1.47
N LEU A 102 18.18 -5.91 0.21
CA LEU A 102 17.62 -6.80 -0.80
C LEU A 102 18.69 -7.89 -1.01
N ARG A 103 18.39 -9.10 -0.52
CA ARG A 103 19.09 -10.34 -0.85
C ARG A 103 18.25 -11.09 -1.86
#